data_AF-A0A7R9QIZ1-F1
#
_entry.id   AF-A0A7R9QIZ1-F1
#
_cell.length_a   1.000
_cell.length_b   1.000
_cell.length_c   1.000
_cell.angle_alpha   90.00
_cell.angle_beta   90.00
_cell.angle_gamma   90.00
#
_symmetry.space_group_name_H-M   'P 1'
#
loop_
_entity.id
_entity.type
_entity.pdbx_description
1 polymer ?
#
loop_
_entity_poly.entity_id
_entity_poly.type
_entity_poly.pdbx_seq_one_letter_code
_entity_poly.pdbx_strand_id
1 'polypeptide(L)'
;MVKAWYINDEELVTDERAKRSERHLNPPQYLSLDDLRHRTGVKYEQVSVDNYETEDSLQEICTHKGYSYSDVLDIHPQRLENYSQKLEAFYTEHMHPDEEVRLVLKGSAYFDLRDIIK
;
A
#
# COMPACT_ATOMS: atom_id res chain seq x y z
N MET A 1 7.47 -7.66 -9.29
CA MET A 1 7.32 -8.55 -8.13
C MET A 1 7.26 -7.68 -6.88
N VAL A 2 6.28 -7.89 -6.02
CA VAL A 2 6.13 -7.13 -4.77
C VAL A 2 7.28 -7.46 -3.82
N LYS A 3 7.74 -6.45 -3.09
CA LYS A 3 8.80 -6.56 -2.09
C LYS A 3 8.27 -6.02 -0.77
N ALA A 4 8.66 -6.64 0.33
CA ALA A 4 8.39 -6.20 1.69
C ALA A 4 9.68 -6.29 2.51
N TRP A 5 9.90 -5.34 3.42
CA TRP A 5 11.10 -5.27 4.25
C TRP A 5 10.85 -4.48 5.53
N TYR A 6 11.69 -4.66 6.55
CA TYR A 6 11.71 -3.79 7.71
C TYR A 6 12.40 -2.46 7.38
N ILE A 7 11.81 -1.37 7.87
CA ILE A 7 12.33 -0.02 7.70
C ILE A 7 13.19 0.41 8.90
N ASN A 8 14.18 1.27 8.64
CA ASN A 8 14.88 2.01 9.67
C ASN A 8 14.02 3.21 10.12
N ASP A 9 13.46 3.13 11.33
CA ASP A 9 12.58 4.16 11.92
C ASP A 9 13.34 5.06 12.93
N GLU A 10 14.66 4.89 13.07
CA GLU A 10 15.48 5.63 14.04
C GLU A 10 15.86 7.05 13.58
N GLU A 11 15.61 7.39 12.31
CA GLU A 11 15.83 8.74 11.80
C GLU A 11 14.54 9.55 11.91
N LEU A 12 14.56 10.63 12.70
CA LEU A 12 13.58 11.70 12.57
C LEU A 12 13.57 12.14 11.11
N VAL A 13 12.50 11.81 10.39
CA VAL A 13 12.32 12.19 8.99
C VAL A 13 12.04 13.69 8.94
N THR A 14 13.08 14.49 9.09
CA THR A 14 13.05 15.95 8.97
C THR A 14 12.97 16.38 7.50
N ASP A 15 13.36 15.49 6.58
CA ASP A 15 13.22 15.68 5.14
C ASP A 15 11.99 14.92 4.62
N GLU A 16 11.00 15.65 4.12
CA GLU A 16 9.83 15.10 3.42
C GLU A 16 10.17 14.12 2.30
N ARG A 17 11.36 14.22 1.70
CA ARG A 17 11.82 13.27 0.68
C ARG A 17 12.19 11.92 1.27
N ALA A 18 12.70 11.89 2.50
CA ALA A 18 13.05 10.64 3.17
C ALA A 18 11.81 9.80 3.50
N LYS A 19 10.64 10.43 3.71
CA LYS A 19 9.32 9.75 3.82
C LYS A 19 9.00 8.89 2.59
N ARG A 20 9.60 9.21 1.43
CA ARG A 20 9.37 8.55 0.13
C ARG A 20 10.51 7.64 -0.32
N SER A 21 11.51 7.43 0.54
CA SER A 21 12.62 6.53 0.26
C SER A 21 12.33 5.12 0.78
N GLU A 22 13.10 4.13 0.31
CA GLU A 22 12.96 2.73 0.75
C GLU A 22 13.24 2.53 2.25
N ARG A 23 14.04 3.41 2.88
CA ARG A 23 14.38 3.35 4.31
C ARG A 23 14.86 1.97 4.78
N HIS A 24 15.64 1.27 3.96
CA HIS A 24 16.18 -0.04 4.32
C HIS A 24 17.03 0.02 5.61
N LEU A 25 16.90 -1.02 6.44
CA LEU A 25 17.92 -1.34 7.45
C LEU A 25 19.28 -1.63 6.78
N ASN A 26 20.35 -1.55 7.56
CA ASN A 26 21.69 -1.93 7.11
C ASN A 26 22.25 -3.08 7.97
N PRO A 27 22.23 -4.34 7.49
CA PRO A 27 21.81 -4.78 6.15
C PRO A 27 20.27 -4.83 5.95
N PRO A 28 19.78 -4.81 4.70
CA PRO A 28 18.34 -4.92 4.41
C PRO A 28 17.75 -6.23 4.93
N GLN A 29 16.56 -6.15 5.53
CA GLN A 29 15.82 -7.31 6.02
C GLN A 29 14.51 -7.45 5.26
N TYR A 30 14.48 -8.35 4.29
CA TYR A 30 13.30 -8.62 3.47
C TYR A 30 12.36 -9.64 4.12
N LEU A 31 11.08 -9.53 3.81
CA LEU A 31 10.03 -10.46 4.20
C LEU A 31 9.48 -11.18 2.96
N SER A 32 9.16 -12.46 3.12
CA SER A 32 8.32 -13.16 2.15
C SER A 32 6.87 -12.67 2.25
N LEU A 33 6.06 -12.89 1.21
CA LEU A 33 4.63 -12.55 1.26
C LEU A 33 3.87 -13.38 2.32
N ASP A 34 4.32 -14.62 2.57
CA ASP A 34 3.74 -15.47 3.61
C ASP A 34 4.06 -14.93 5.01
N ASP A 35 5.31 -14.50 5.23
CA ASP A 35 5.71 -13.85 6.50
C ASP A 35 4.95 -12.54 6.72
N LEU A 36 4.85 -11.70 5.68
CA LEU A 36 4.08 -10.46 5.72
C LEU A 36 2.64 -10.73 6.14
N ARG A 37 1.98 -11.70 5.49
CA ARG A 37 0.62 -12.10 5.82
C ARG A 37 0.49 -12.62 7.25
N HIS A 38 1.41 -13.48 7.69
CA HIS A 38 1.37 -14.03 9.05
C HIS A 38 1.53 -12.93 10.10
N ARG A 39 2.44 -11.98 9.87
CA ARG A 39 2.84 -10.92 10.80
C ARG A 39 1.95 -9.69 10.82
N THR A 40 1.15 -9.46 9.77
CA THR A 40 0.33 -8.23 9.64
C THR A 40 -1.12 -8.50 9.29
N GLY A 41 -1.44 -9.70 8.81
CA GLY A 41 -2.76 -10.03 8.25
C GLY A 41 -2.98 -9.59 6.81
N VAL A 42 -2.07 -8.81 6.22
CA VAL A 42 -2.21 -8.31 4.85
C VAL A 42 -2.18 -9.43 3.82
N LYS A 43 -3.04 -9.31 2.80
CA LYS A 43 -3.14 -10.24 1.68
C LYS A 43 -2.70 -9.52 0.41
N TYR A 44 -1.98 -10.25 -0.43
CA TYR A 44 -1.58 -9.79 -1.76
C TYR A 44 -2.15 -10.74 -2.81
N GLU A 45 -2.75 -10.17 -3.85
CA GLU A 45 -3.21 -10.88 -5.02
C GLU A 45 -2.71 -10.13 -6.27
N GLN A 46 -2.17 -10.87 -7.25
CA GLN A 46 -1.70 -10.27 -8.50
C GLN A 46 -2.87 -10.23 -9.49
N VAL A 47 -3.21 -9.03 -9.97
CA VAL A 47 -4.30 -8.80 -10.93
C VAL A 47 -3.74 -8.12 -12.17
N SER A 48 -4.22 -8.53 -13.36
CA SER A 48 -3.92 -7.88 -14.62
C SER A 48 -4.55 -6.49 -14.65
N VAL A 49 -3.75 -5.44 -14.87
CA VAL A 49 -4.24 -4.05 -14.87
C VAL A 49 -4.57 -3.52 -16.27
N ASP A 50 -4.16 -4.21 -17.33
CA ASP A 50 -4.37 -3.73 -18.70
C ASP A 50 -5.86 -3.74 -19.10
N ASN A 51 -6.63 -4.67 -18.54
CA ASN A 51 -8.05 -4.87 -18.82
C ASN A 51 -8.87 -5.04 -17.53
N TYR A 52 -8.46 -4.46 -16.41
CA TYR A 52 -9.09 -4.70 -15.09
C TYR A 52 -10.59 -4.37 -15.03
N GLU A 53 -11.09 -3.52 -15.93
CA GLU A 53 -12.52 -3.14 -16.03
C GLU A 53 -13.37 -4.18 -16.76
N THR A 54 -12.74 -5.03 -17.58
CA THR A 54 -13.42 -5.99 -18.45
C THR A 54 -13.01 -7.44 -18.18
N GLU A 55 -11.92 -7.66 -17.46
CA GLU A 55 -11.49 -9.00 -17.05
C GLU A 55 -12.29 -9.48 -15.83
N ASP A 56 -12.76 -10.72 -15.94
CA ASP A 56 -13.48 -11.41 -14.87
C ASP A 56 -12.64 -11.54 -13.59
N SER A 57 -11.30 -11.50 -13.68
CA SER A 57 -10.42 -11.74 -12.52
C SER A 57 -10.63 -10.75 -11.36
N LEU A 58 -10.74 -9.44 -11.63
CA LEU A 58 -11.04 -8.47 -10.59
C LEU A 58 -12.50 -8.59 -10.12
N GLN A 59 -13.43 -8.81 -11.05
CA GLN A 59 -14.85 -8.94 -10.74
C GLN A 59 -15.13 -10.17 -9.86
N GLU A 60 -14.45 -11.28 -10.10
CA GLU A 60 -14.50 -12.51 -9.29
C GLU A 60 -13.97 -12.25 -7.88
N ILE A 61 -12.83 -11.56 -7.74
CA ILE A 61 -12.28 -11.18 -6.43
C ILE A 61 -13.28 -10.30 -5.68
N CYS A 62 -13.79 -9.25 -6.32
CA CYS A 62 -14.76 -8.33 -5.72
C CYS A 62 -16.03 -9.08 -5.30
N THR A 63 -16.55 -9.97 -6.15
CA THR A 63 -17.76 -10.75 -5.85
C THR A 63 -17.54 -11.71 -4.69
N HIS A 64 -16.43 -12.45 -4.69
CA HIS A 64 -16.11 -13.42 -3.65
C HIS A 64 -15.84 -12.75 -2.29
N LYS A 65 -15.20 -11.57 -2.28
CA LYS A 65 -14.89 -10.82 -1.06
C LYS A 65 -16.02 -9.88 -0.62
N GLY A 66 -17.03 -9.66 -1.47
CA GLY A 66 -18.15 -8.75 -1.20
C GLY A 66 -17.81 -7.27 -1.38
N TYR A 67 -16.80 -6.93 -2.18
CA TYR A 67 -16.46 -5.55 -2.50
C TYR A 67 -17.47 -4.99 -3.52
N SER A 68 -18.44 -4.22 -3.02
CA SER A 68 -19.54 -3.68 -3.83
C SER A 68 -19.32 -2.24 -4.32
N TYR A 69 -18.20 -1.62 -3.94
CA TYR A 69 -17.90 -0.23 -4.28
C TYR A 69 -16.41 -0.07 -4.59
N SER A 70 -16.12 0.75 -5.60
CA SER A 70 -14.77 1.11 -6.02
C SER A 70 -14.75 2.50 -6.62
N ASP A 71 -13.64 3.20 -6.44
CA ASP A 71 -13.31 4.45 -7.11
C ASP A 71 -11.87 4.40 -7.63
N VAL A 72 -11.48 5.42 -8.42
CA VAL A 72 -10.12 5.56 -8.94
C VAL A 72 -9.52 6.86 -8.42
N LEU A 73 -8.42 6.75 -7.68
CA LEU A 73 -7.69 7.88 -7.14
C LEU A 73 -6.38 8.10 -7.91
N ASP A 74 -6.24 9.28 -8.52
CA ASP A 74 -5.03 9.69 -9.22
C ASP A 74 -4.18 10.65 -8.36
N ILE A 75 -3.15 10.11 -7.70
CA ILE A 75 -2.27 10.88 -6.82
C ILE A 75 -1.19 11.56 -7.65
N HIS A 76 -1.51 12.75 -8.15
CA HIS A 76 -0.57 13.59 -8.91
C HIS A 76 -0.67 15.07 -8.47
N PRO A 77 0.45 15.80 -8.30
CA PRO A 77 0.46 17.18 -7.78
C PRO A 77 -0.45 18.16 -8.53
N GLN A 78 -0.66 17.94 -9.82
CA GLN A 78 -1.47 18.82 -10.69
C GLN A 78 -2.92 18.34 -10.87
N ARG A 79 -3.26 17.11 -10.46
CA ARG A 79 -4.57 16.49 -10.74
C ARG A 79 -5.37 16.19 -9.48
N LEU A 80 -4.71 16.08 -8.33
CA LEU A 80 -5.36 15.84 -7.06
C LEU A 80 -5.58 17.15 -6.31
N GLU A 81 -6.84 17.50 -6.07
CA GLU A 81 -7.19 18.61 -5.18
C GLU A 81 -6.72 18.32 -3.74
N ASN A 82 -6.28 19.38 -3.04
CA ASN A 82 -5.73 19.30 -1.69
C ASN A 82 -4.56 18.29 -1.56
N TYR A 83 -3.76 18.13 -2.62
CA TYR A 83 -2.68 17.15 -2.73
C TYR A 83 -1.82 17.04 -1.46
N SER A 84 -1.27 18.15 -0.95
CA SER A 84 -0.39 18.13 0.22
C SER A 84 -1.10 17.68 1.49
N GLN A 85 -2.35 18.11 1.70
CA GLN A 85 -3.15 17.71 2.87
C GLN A 85 -3.51 16.23 2.81
N LYS A 86 -3.88 15.72 1.63
CA LYS A 86 -4.16 14.30 1.41
C LYS A 86 -2.92 13.43 1.63
N LEU A 87 -1.75 13.86 1.13
CA LEU A 87 -0.50 13.14 1.38
C LEU A 87 -0.15 13.06 2.86
N GLU A 88 -0.33 14.16 3.60
CA GLU A 88 -0.08 14.17 5.05
C GLU A 88 -1.04 13.24 5.78
N ALA A 89 -2.32 13.23 5.40
CA ALA A 89 -3.31 12.31 5.97
C ALA A 89 -3.01 10.84 5.66
N PHE A 90 -2.56 10.52 4.43
CA PHE A 90 -2.16 9.16 4.07
C PHE A 90 -0.90 8.68 4.79
N TYR A 91 0.04 9.58 5.06
CA TYR A 91 1.31 9.24 5.73
C TYR A 91 1.18 9.14 7.25
N THR A 92 0.33 9.98 7.86
CA THR A 92 0.10 9.96 9.31
C THR A 92 -0.41 8.58 9.71
N GLU A 93 0.22 7.92 10.68
CA GLU A 93 -0.19 6.60 11.14
C GLU A 93 -1.67 6.60 11.55
N HIS A 94 -2.45 5.70 10.95
CA HIS A 94 -3.89 5.59 11.18
C HIS A 94 -4.38 4.15 11.01
N MET A 95 -5.66 3.93 11.35
CA MET A 95 -6.35 2.65 11.22
C MET A 95 -7.77 2.88 10.71
N HIS A 96 -8.29 1.92 9.97
CA HIS A 96 -9.68 1.89 9.52
C HIS A 96 -10.46 0.79 10.24
N PRO A 97 -11.76 0.99 10.52
CA PRO A 97 -12.63 -0.07 11.06
C PRO A 97 -12.93 -1.16 10.02
N ASP A 98 -12.88 -0.80 8.74
CA ASP A 98 -13.08 -1.68 7.58
C ASP A 98 -11.76 -1.98 6.86
N GLU A 99 -11.77 -2.95 5.95
CA GLU A 99 -10.58 -3.28 5.14
C GLU A 99 -10.17 -2.11 4.22
N GLU A 100 -8.87 -1.81 4.18
CA GLU A 100 -8.29 -0.98 3.13
C GLU A 100 -7.81 -1.84 1.96
N VAL A 101 -8.52 -1.74 0.82
CA VAL A 101 -8.21 -2.48 -0.41
C VAL A 101 -7.74 -1.50 -1.48
N ARG A 102 -6.62 -1.80 -2.13
CA ARG A 102 -6.00 -0.96 -3.17
C ARG A 102 -5.49 -1.81 -4.32
N LEU A 103 -5.90 -1.46 -5.53
CA LEU A 103 -5.30 -1.96 -6.78
C LEU A 103 -4.45 -0.85 -7.40
N VAL A 104 -3.16 -1.09 -7.59
CA VAL A 104 -2.24 -0.11 -8.18
C VAL A 104 -2.30 -0.23 -9.71
N LEU A 105 -3.04 0.69 -10.36
CA LEU A 105 -3.18 0.70 -11.82
C LEU A 105 -1.93 1.24 -12.53
N LYS A 106 -1.31 2.29 -11.99
CA LYS A 106 -0.12 2.95 -12.53
C LYS A 106 0.75 3.51 -11.41
N GLY A 107 2.05 3.59 -11.66
CA GLY A 107 3.02 4.12 -10.69
C GLY A 107 3.40 3.10 -9.62
N SER A 108 3.65 3.58 -8.41
CA SER A 108 4.12 2.79 -7.27
C SER A 108 3.84 3.52 -5.96
N ALA A 109 3.72 2.78 -4.86
CA ALA A 109 3.50 3.32 -3.52
C ALA A 109 4.16 2.41 -2.47
N TYR A 110 4.36 2.97 -1.26
CA TYR A 110 4.71 2.21 -0.07
C TYR A 110 3.50 2.19 0.87
N PHE A 111 3.26 1.03 1.49
CA PHE A 111 2.29 0.87 2.56
C PHE A 111 3.07 0.35 3.77
N ASP A 112 3.28 1.22 4.75
CA ASP A 112 3.97 0.85 5.98
C ASP A 112 2.97 0.20 6.95
N LEU A 113 3.36 -0.93 7.52
CA LEU A 113 2.51 -1.74 8.38
C LEU A 113 3.24 -2.05 9.69
N ARG A 114 2.51 -2.10 10.80
CA ARG A 114 3.07 -2.54 12.08
C ARG A 114 3.10 -4.08 12.13
N ASP A 115 4.23 -4.63 12.55
CA ASP A 115 4.33 -6.06 12.90
C ASP A 115 3.56 -6.32 14.21
N ILE A 116 2.58 -7.23 14.17
CA ILE A 116 1.75 -7.58 15.32
C ILE A 116 2.26 -8.81 16.09
N ILE A 117 3.30 -9.48 15.59
CA ILE A 117 3.89 -10.66 16.23
C ILE A 117 5.26 -10.28 16.81
N LYS A 118 5.30 -10.09 18.14
CA LYS A 118 6.54 -9.92 18.90
C LYS A 118 7.06 -11.25 19.44
#